data_AF-A0A0K8RDX0-F1
#
_entry.id   AF-A0A0K8RDX0-F1
#
_cell.length_a   1.000
_cell.length_b   1.000
_cell.length_c   1.000
_cell.angle_alpha   90.00
_cell.angle_beta   90.00
_cell.angle_gamma   90.00
#
_symmetry.space_group_name_H-M   'P 1'
#
loop_
_entity.id
_entity.type
_entity.pdbx_description
1 polymer ?
#
loop_
_entity_poly.entity_id
_entity_poly.type
_entity_poly.pdbx_seq_one_letter_code
_entity_poly.pdbx_strand_id
1 'polypeptide(L)'
;MTISFVFMMIFSGLLVNLRTIAPWLPWLQYLSIPRYGYVALQHNEFLGQNFCPGLNVTGNDTCRFAICTGEEFLINQGIDLSPWGLWQNHVALACMLVIFLTIAYLKLLFLKKFT
;
A
#
# COMPACT_ATOMS: atom_id res chain seq x y z
N MET A 1 20.03 -2.27 7.08
CA MET A 1 18.63 -2.69 7.27
C MET A 1 17.72 -1.50 7.53
N THR A 2 18.04 -0.61 8.48
CA THR A 2 17.22 0.56 8.85
C THR A 2 17.01 1.58 7.72
N ILE A 3 18.06 2.01 7.02
CA ILE A 3 17.94 3.01 5.94
C ILE A 3 17.04 2.52 4.79
N SER A 4 17.17 1.25 4.41
CA SER A 4 16.35 0.63 3.36
C SER A 4 14.87 0.63 3.71
N PHE A 5 14.52 0.29 4.96
CA PHE A 5 13.14 0.32 5.42
C PHE A 5 12.58 1.74 5.51
N VAL A 6 13.37 2.71 6.00
CA VAL A 6 12.97 4.12 6.02
C VAL A 6 12.68 4.62 4.60
N PHE A 7 13.53 4.29 3.64
CA PHE A 7 13.30 4.64 2.24
C PHE A 7 11.99 4.03 1.72
N MET A 8 11.75 2.74 1.99
CA MET A 8 10.51 2.08 1.59
C MET A 8 9.25 2.71 2.24
N MET A 9 9.34 3.15 3.50
CA MET A 9 8.21 3.80 4.19
C MET A 9 7.77 5.11 3.54
N ILE A 10 8.70 5.89 2.96
CA ILE A 10 8.36 7.13 2.23
C ILE A 10 7.40 6.82 1.07
N PHE A 11 7.61 5.70 0.38
CA PHE A 11 6.78 5.24 -0.73
C PHE A 11 5.63 4.31 -0.32
N SER A 12 5.31 4.21 0.97
CA SER A 12 4.16 3.42 1.45
C SER A 12 2.81 4.00 1.04
N GLY A 13 2.76 5.31 0.75
CA GLY A 13 1.54 6.06 0.47
C GLY A 13 0.85 6.64 1.71
N LEU A 14 1.43 6.48 2.90
CA LEU A 14 0.93 7.10 4.14
C LEU A 14 1.36 8.57 4.26
N LEU A 15 2.66 8.85 4.14
CA LEU A 15 3.22 10.19 4.39
C LEU A 15 3.22 11.07 3.13
N VAL A 16 3.41 10.46 1.97
CA VAL A 16 3.46 11.13 0.68
C VAL A 16 2.38 10.53 -0.20
N ASN A 17 1.53 11.38 -0.77
CA ASN A 17 0.54 10.92 -1.73
C ASN A 17 1.25 10.53 -3.04
N LEU A 18 1.16 9.25 -3.39
CA LEU A 18 1.85 8.68 -4.54
C LEU A 18 1.33 9.19 -5.88
N ARG A 19 0.11 9.77 -5.92
CA ARG A 19 -0.43 10.39 -7.14
C ARG A 19 0.19 11.75 -7.46
N THR A 20 0.68 12.45 -6.45
CA THR A 20 1.18 13.83 -6.59
C THR A 20 2.71 13.86 -6.74
N ILE A 21 3.37 12.71 -6.75
CA ILE A 21 4.82 12.62 -6.84
C ILE A 21 5.30 12.87 -8.29
N ALA A 22 6.54 13.33 -8.45
CA ALA A 22 7.10 13.62 -9.78
C ALA A 22 7.01 12.37 -10.69
N PRO A 23 6.57 12.47 -11.96
CA PRO A 23 6.19 11.32 -12.80
C PRO A 23 7.27 10.24 -13.00
N TRP A 24 8.54 10.56 -12.78
CA TRP A 24 9.67 9.64 -12.91
C TRP A 24 9.92 8.79 -11.66
N LEU A 25 9.32 9.14 -10.52
CA LEU A 25 9.51 8.52 -9.21
C LEU A 25 8.48 7.43 -8.80
N PRO A 26 7.23 7.35 -9.32
CA PRO A 26 6.20 6.47 -8.75
C PRO A 26 6.56 4.99 -8.80
N TRP A 27 7.35 4.55 -9.79
CA TRP A 27 7.70 3.14 -9.94
C TRP A 27 8.46 2.58 -8.73
N LEU A 28 9.12 3.43 -7.92
CA LEU A 28 9.78 3.02 -6.68
C LEU A 28 8.81 2.46 -5.63
N GLN A 29 7.52 2.83 -5.70
CA GLN A 29 6.49 2.27 -4.83
C GLN A 29 6.38 0.75 -4.97
N TYR A 30 6.69 0.20 -6.16
CA TYR A 30 6.61 -1.24 -6.42
C TYR A 30 7.71 -2.04 -5.72
N LEU A 31 8.77 -1.38 -5.22
CA LEU A 31 9.84 -1.99 -4.44
C LEU A 31 9.59 -1.89 -2.92
N SER A 32 8.56 -1.16 -2.50
CA SER A 32 8.25 -0.93 -1.08
C SER A 32 7.42 -2.08 -0.51
N ILE A 33 8.00 -2.88 0.38
CA ILE A 33 7.27 -3.93 1.13
C ILE A 33 6.12 -3.32 1.95
N PRO A 34 6.34 -2.22 2.72
CA PRO A 34 5.26 -1.57 3.47
C PRO A 34 4.11 -1.07 2.60
N ARG A 35 4.34 -0.69 1.33
CA ARG A 35 3.26 -0.25 0.42
C ARG A 35 2.20 -1.33 0.25
N TYR A 36 2.61 -2.56 -0.08
CA TYR A 36 1.67 -3.66 -0.32
C TYR A 36 0.92 -4.05 0.96
N GLY A 37 1.61 -4.12 2.10
CA GLY A 37 0.98 -4.39 3.39
C GLY A 37 -0.03 -3.30 3.77
N TYR A 38 0.35 -2.03 3.61
CA TYR A 38 -0.51 -0.89 3.94
C TYR A 38 -1.77 -0.83 3.07
N VAL A 39 -1.64 -1.03 1.75
CA VAL A 39 -2.79 -1.06 0.83
C VAL A 39 -3.72 -2.23 1.15
N ALA A 40 -3.18 -3.42 1.45
CA ALA A 40 -4.00 -4.57 1.82
C ALA A 40 -4.78 -4.33 3.13
N LEU A 41 -4.12 -3.74 4.13
CA LEU A 41 -4.77 -3.39 5.40
C LEU A 41 -5.86 -2.33 5.21
N GLN A 42 -5.59 -1.27 4.43
CA GLN A 42 -6.60 -0.26 4.13
C GLN A 42 -7.81 -0.86 3.42
N HIS A 43 -7.59 -1.68 2.40
CA HIS A 43 -8.69 -2.33 1.68
C HIS A 43 -9.52 -3.21 2.62
N ASN A 44 -8.88 -4.01 3.46
CA ASN A 44 -9.59 -4.89 4.41
C ASN A 44 -10.37 -4.12 5.49
N GLU A 45 -9.83 -2.99 5.97
CA GLU A 45 -10.42 -2.25 7.07
C GLU A 45 -11.53 -1.28 6.61
N PHE A 46 -11.29 -0.55 5.51
CA PHE A 46 -12.17 0.54 5.09
C PHE A 46 -13.31 0.09 4.18
N LEU A 47 -13.21 -1.03 3.48
CA LEU A 47 -14.27 -1.50 2.60
C LEU A 47 -15.54 -1.80 3.41
N GLY A 48 -16.67 -1.18 3.05
CA GLY A 48 -17.94 -1.30 3.75
C GLY A 48 -18.12 -0.39 4.97
N GLN A 49 -17.15 0.47 5.30
CA GLN A 49 -17.25 1.40 6.44
C GLN A 49 -17.98 2.69 6.08
N ASN A 50 -18.77 3.22 7.02
CA ASN A 50 -19.44 4.51 6.91
C ASN A 50 -19.09 5.41 8.11
N PHE A 51 -18.50 6.56 7.81
CA PHE A 51 -18.00 7.52 8.81
C PHE A 51 -18.93 8.72 9.02
N CYS A 52 -20.02 8.81 8.26
CA CYS A 52 -21.01 9.88 8.34
C CYS A 52 -22.42 9.35 8.74
N PRO A 53 -22.58 8.56 9.81
CA PRO A 53 -23.90 8.10 10.22
C PRO A 53 -24.74 9.26 10.77
N GLY A 54 -25.95 9.47 10.21
CA GLY A 54 -26.94 10.40 10.78
C GLY A 54 -26.95 11.82 10.20
N LEU A 55 -26.26 12.09 9.09
CA LEU A 55 -26.47 13.33 8.34
C LEU A 55 -27.77 13.26 7.54
N ASN A 56 -28.82 13.91 8.03
CA ASN A 56 -29.97 14.26 7.22
C ASN A 56 -29.56 15.38 6.26
N VAL A 57 -29.71 15.15 4.96
CA VAL A 57 -29.34 16.03 3.82
C VAL A 57 -29.97 17.45 3.88
N THR A 58 -30.77 17.74 4.92
CA THR A 58 -31.50 18.98 5.13
C THR A 58 -30.87 19.95 6.14
N GLY A 59 -29.80 19.58 6.84
CA GLY A 59 -29.11 20.46 7.80
C GLY A 59 -27.82 21.03 7.23
N ASN A 60 -27.67 22.36 7.27
CA ASN A 60 -26.50 23.18 6.89
C ASN A 60 -25.20 22.39 6.59
N ASP A 61 -24.87 22.31 5.31
CA ASP A 61 -24.11 21.26 4.61
C ASP A 61 -22.58 21.30 4.86
N THR A 62 -22.13 21.02 6.10
CA THR A 62 -20.70 20.97 6.43
C THR A 62 -19.98 19.73 5.88
N CYS A 63 -20.72 18.74 5.35
CA CYS A 63 -20.19 17.48 4.83
C CYS A 63 -20.10 17.37 3.31
N ARG A 64 -20.42 18.45 2.56
CA ARG A 64 -20.34 18.46 1.09
C ARG A 64 -18.94 18.17 0.52
N PHE A 65 -17.91 18.26 1.36
CA PHE A 65 -16.51 17.99 1.03
C PHE A 65 -15.86 16.90 1.89
N ALA A 66 -16.65 16.14 2.66
CA ALA A 66 -16.13 15.11 3.55
C ALA A 66 -16.14 13.73 2.88
N ILE A 67 -15.09 12.94 3.12
CA ILE A 67 -15.04 11.54 2.72
C ILE A 67 -15.87 10.74 3.71
N CYS A 68 -17.05 10.31 3.29
CA CYS A 68 -18.03 9.69 4.19
C CYS A 68 -18.02 8.16 4.16
N THR A 69 -17.60 7.58 3.04
CA THR A 69 -17.52 6.12 2.88
C THR A 69 -16.07 5.69 2.79
N GLY A 70 -15.79 4.48 3.28
CA GLY A 70 -14.47 3.90 3.13
C GLY A 70 -14.14 3.61 1.66
N GLU A 71 -15.13 3.32 0.82
CA GLU A 71 -14.96 3.18 -0.64
C GLU A 71 -14.44 4.48 -1.27
N GLU A 72 -15.02 5.63 -0.91
CA GLU A 72 -14.55 6.93 -1.39
C GLU A 72 -13.12 7.22 -0.92
N PHE A 73 -12.79 6.86 0.33
CA PHE A 73 -11.42 6.95 0.84
C PHE A 73 -10.46 6.09 0.00
N LEU A 74 -10.80 4.83 -0.25
CA LEU A 74 -9.98 3.90 -1.03
C LEU A 74 -9.82 4.36 -2.49
N ILE A 75 -10.89 4.84 -3.12
CA ILE A 75 -10.86 5.44 -4.46
C ILE A 75 -9.96 6.67 -4.46
N ASN A 76 -9.92 7.48 -3.38
CA ASN A 76 -9.04 8.64 -3.22
C ASN A 76 -7.58 8.27 -2.89
N GLN A 77 -7.31 7.06 -2.39
CA GLN A 77 -5.96 6.49 -2.24
C GLN A 77 -5.46 5.75 -3.50
N GLY A 78 -6.36 5.43 -4.43
CA GLY A 78 -6.05 4.83 -5.73
C GLY A 78 -6.01 3.32 -5.62
N ILE A 79 -6.79 2.79 -4.69
CA ILE A 79 -6.88 1.38 -4.36
C ILE A 79 -8.13 0.85 -5.05
N ASP A 80 -7.97 -0.26 -5.76
CA ASP A 80 -9.08 -0.96 -6.39
C ASP A 80 -10.00 -1.56 -5.31
N LEU A 81 -11.31 -1.39 -5.48
CA LEU A 81 -12.35 -1.90 -4.59
C LEU A 81 -12.66 -3.37 -4.85
N SER A 82 -12.20 -3.93 -5.96
CA SER A 82 -12.42 -5.34 -6.26
C SER A 82 -11.69 -6.25 -5.26
N PRO A 83 -12.14 -7.50 -5.05
CA PRO A 83 -11.39 -8.48 -4.26
C PRO A 83 -9.96 -8.71 -4.77
N TRP A 84 -9.75 -8.57 -6.08
CA TRP A 84 -8.40 -8.62 -6.66
C TRP A 84 -7.51 -7.49 -6.14
N GLY A 85 -8.10 -6.32 -5.85
CA GLY A 85 -7.47 -5.18 -5.19
C GLY A 85 -6.75 -5.54 -3.89
N LEU A 86 -7.27 -6.50 -3.13
CA LEU A 86 -6.66 -7.06 -1.92
C LEU A 86 -5.58 -8.09 -2.24
N TRP A 87 -5.92 -9.06 -3.10
CA TRP A 87 -5.07 -10.23 -3.37
C TRP A 87 -3.82 -9.90 -4.19
N GLN A 88 -3.86 -8.89 -5.05
CA GLN A 88 -2.68 -8.43 -5.79
C GLN A 88 -1.51 -8.08 -4.85
N ASN A 89 -1.80 -7.50 -3.68
CA ASN A 89 -0.78 -7.10 -2.72
C ASN A 89 -0.14 -8.32 -2.04
N HIS A 90 -0.95 -9.32 -1.71
CA HIS A 90 -0.48 -10.58 -1.14
C HIS A 90 0.40 -11.35 -2.14
N VAL A 91 -0.03 -11.44 -3.39
CA VAL A 91 0.75 -12.07 -4.46
C VAL A 91 2.08 -11.34 -4.67
N ALA A 92 2.08 -10.00 -4.70
CA ALA A 92 3.31 -9.22 -4.82
C ALA A 92 4.30 -9.50 -3.67
N LEU A 93 3.81 -9.53 -2.42
CA LEU A 93 4.63 -9.87 -1.26
C LEU A 93 5.18 -11.30 -1.32
N ALA A 94 4.37 -12.27 -1.75
CA ALA A 94 4.81 -13.66 -1.94
C ALA A 94 5.91 -13.75 -3.01
N CYS A 95 5.76 -13.05 -4.13
CA CYS A 95 6.78 -12.96 -5.18
C CYS A 95 8.09 -12.37 -4.64
N MET A 96 8.02 -11.26 -3.89
CA MET A 96 9.20 -10.66 -3.26
C MET A 96 9.90 -11.61 -2.29
N LEU A 97 9.14 -12.33 -1.48
CA LEU A 97 9.67 -13.32 -0.55
C LEU A 97 10.44 -14.41 -1.29
N VAL A 98 9.85 -14.99 -2.35
CA VAL A 98 10.52 -16.01 -3.17
C VAL A 98 11.80 -15.48 -3.81
N ILE A 99 11.78 -14.25 -4.35
CA ILE A 99 12.97 -13.62 -4.94
C ILE A 99 14.08 -13.44 -3.90
N PHE A 100 13.77 -12.84 -2.73
CA PHE A 100 14.79 -12.59 -1.71
C PHE A 100 15.35 -13.88 -1.10
N LEU A 101 14.52 -14.90 -0.89
CA LEU A 101 14.99 -16.20 -0.42
C LEU A 101 15.86 -16.90 -1.47
N THR A 102 15.52 -16.79 -2.75
CA THR A 102 16.33 -17.34 -3.84
C THR A 102 17.69 -16.64 -3.90
N ILE A 103 17.72 -15.31 -3.81
CA ILE A 103 18.99 -14.54 -3.75
C ILE A 103 19.80 -14.96 -2.53
N ALA A 104 19.18 -15.06 -1.35
CA ALA A 104 19.86 -15.47 -0.12
C ALA A 104 20.46 -16.88 -0.26
N TYR A 105 19.70 -17.82 -0.81
CA TYR A 105 20.15 -19.18 -1.09
C TYR A 105 21.37 -19.19 -2.03
N LEU A 106 21.31 -18.48 -3.16
CA LEU A 106 22.43 -18.40 -4.11
C LEU A 106 23.66 -17.74 -3.49
N LYS A 107 23.49 -16.71 -2.66
CA LYS A 107 24.62 -16.07 -1.96
C LYS A 107 25.31 -17.01 -0.98
N LEU A 108 24.57 -17.88 -0.31
CA LEU A 108 25.13 -18.91 0.56
C LEU A 108 25.77 -20.04 -0.24
N LEU A 109 25.17 -20.43 -1.37
CA LEU A 109 25.69 -21.47 -2.26
C LEU A 109 27.05 -21.08 -2.88
N PHE A 110 27.18 -19.83 -3.32
CA PHE A 110 28.40 -19.31 -3.96
C PHE A 110 29.38 -18.65 -2.99
N LEU A 111 29.11 -18.68 -1.68
CA LEU A 111 30.05 -18.19 -0.69
C LEU A 111 31.32 -19.04 -0.77
N LYS A 112 32.45 -18.43 -1.12
CA LYS A 112 33.75 -19.11 -1.12
C LYS A 112 34.04 -19.63 0.29
N LYS A 113 34.01 -20.95 0.44
CA LYS A 113 34.51 -21.62 1.62
C LYS A 113 36.02 -21.73 1.47
N PHE A 114 36.76 -21.02 2.31
CA PHE A 114 38.21 -21.25 2.41
C PHE A 114 38.40 -22.64 3.01
N THR A 115 39.00 -23.53 2.24
CA THR A 115 39.70 -24.73 2.75
C THR A 115 41.17 -24.36 2.87
#